data_AF-A0A1G3M377-F1
#
_entry.id   AF-A0A1G3M377-F1
#
_cell.length_a   1.000
_cell.length_b   1.000
_cell.length_c   1.000
_cell.angle_alpha   90.00
_cell.angle_beta   90.00
_cell.angle_gamma   90.00
#
_symmetry.space_group_name_H-M   'P 1'
#
loop_
_entity.id
_entity.type
_entity.pdbx_description
1 polymer ?
#
loop_
_entity_poly.entity_id
_entity_poly.type
_entity_poly.pdbx_seq_one_letter_code
_entity_poly.pdbx_strand_id
1 'polypeptide(L)'
;MIVMAVVCGVAGWRFASLLVNEGGPWNVFTKIRRAAGIPDEGEIPDTFWAGLLSCFMCASVWTTAIMGFLWVVGLEWAVATFAAMTIAIAVEKGITHHE
;
A
#
# COMPACT_ATOMS: atom_id res chain seq x y z
N MET A 1 -2.13 -9.70 20.10
CA MET A 1 -3.06 -8.60 19.77
C MET A 1 -2.30 -7.35 19.30
N ILE A 2 -1.48 -6.69 20.12
CA ILE A 2 -0.78 -5.45 19.74
C ILE A 2 0.20 -5.66 18.58
N VAL A 3 1.09 -6.67 18.66
CA VAL A 3 2.07 -6.95 17.60
C VAL A 3 1.39 -7.17 16.25
N MET A 4 0.33 -7.99 16.23
CA MET A 4 -0.46 -8.24 15.03
C MET A 4 -1.03 -6.95 14.43
N ALA A 5 -1.64 -6.09 15.25
CA ALA A 5 -2.21 -4.83 14.78
C ALA A 5 -1.13 -3.91 14.17
N VAL A 6 0.04 -3.82 14.82
CA VAL A 6 1.17 -3.02 14.31
C VAL A 6 1.71 -3.59 13.00
N VAL A 7 1.98 -4.90 12.95
CA VAL A 7 2.57 -5.55 11.76
C VAL A 7 1.60 -5.49 10.57
N CYS A 8 0.33 -5.82 10.77
CA CYS A 8 -0.68 -5.72 9.72
C CYS A 8 -0.92 -4.28 9.28
N GLY A 9 -0.90 -3.32 10.21
CA GLY A 9 -1.03 -1.89 9.90
C GLY A 9 0.13 -1.36 9.05
N VAL A 10 1.38 -1.68 9.42
CA VAL A 10 2.58 -1.28 8.65
C VAL A 10 2.61 -1.98 7.29
N ALA A 11 2.29 -3.28 7.24
CA ALA A 11 2.21 -4.03 5.99
C ALA A 11 1.12 -3.46 5.06
N GLY A 12 -0.06 -3.16 5.60
CA GLY A 12 -1.17 -2.56 4.87
C GLY A 12 -0.79 -1.19 4.31
N TRP A 13 -0.22 -0.33 5.15
CA TRP A 13 0.29 0.98 4.74
C TRP A 13 1.33 0.88 3.63
N ARG A 14 2.29 -0.05 3.72
CA ARG A 14 3.29 -0.28 2.65
C ARG A 14 2.64 -0.70 1.35
N PHE A 15 1.67 -1.62 1.42
CA PHE A 15 0.96 -2.10 0.25
C PHE A 15 0.07 -1.03 -0.39
N ALA A 16 -0.59 -0.20 0.41
CA ALA A 16 -1.29 1.00 -0.07
C ALA A 16 -0.34 2.00 -0.75
N SER A 17 0.87 2.19 -0.21
CA SER A 17 1.89 3.05 -0.84
C SER A 17 2.29 2.52 -2.22
N LEU A 18 2.48 1.20 -2.34
CA LEU A 18 2.75 0.56 -3.63
C LEU A 18 1.62 0.81 -4.64
N LEU A 19 0.38 0.62 -4.22
CA LEU A 19 -0.79 0.74 -5.08
C LEU A 19 -1.07 2.18 -5.55
N VAL A 20 -0.95 3.15 -4.64
CA VAL A 20 -1.42 4.52 -4.87
C VAL A 20 -0.28 5.45 -5.31
N ASN A 21 0.90 5.35 -4.70
CA ASN A 21 1.96 6.35 -4.83
C ASN A 21 3.13 5.89 -5.72
N GLU A 22 3.35 4.58 -5.85
CA GLU A 22 4.48 4.03 -6.59
C GLU A 22 4.04 3.48 -7.96
N GLY A 23 4.96 3.48 -8.94
CA GLY A 23 4.72 2.83 -10.23
C GLY A 23 4.99 1.32 -10.18
N GLY A 24 5.94 0.91 -9.34
CA GLY A 24 6.43 -0.47 -9.26
C GLY A 24 7.24 -0.88 -10.49
N PRO A 25 7.81 -2.10 -10.48
CA PRO A 25 8.56 -2.59 -11.62
C PRO A 25 7.64 -2.73 -12.84
N TRP A 26 8.13 -2.36 -14.02
CA TRP A 26 7.35 -2.30 -15.29
C TRP A 26 6.04 -1.49 -15.22
N ASN A 27 5.93 -0.53 -14.30
CA ASN A 27 4.76 0.31 -14.07
C ASN A 27 3.47 -0.49 -13.78
N VAL A 28 3.59 -1.64 -13.11
CA VAL A 28 2.45 -2.53 -12.81
C VAL A 28 1.36 -1.81 -12.01
N PHE A 29 1.71 -1.03 -10.98
CA PHE A 29 0.71 -0.32 -10.18
C PHE A 29 0.05 0.83 -10.93
N THR A 30 0.79 1.50 -11.81
CA THR A 30 0.21 2.48 -12.75
C THR A 30 -0.79 1.82 -13.69
N LYS A 31 -0.47 0.65 -14.24
CA LYS A 31 -1.40 -0.11 -15.09
C LYS A 31 -2.66 -0.54 -14.35
N ILE A 32 -2.53 -0.97 -13.09
CA ILE A 32 -3.67 -1.32 -12.23
C ILE A 32 -4.58 -0.10 -12.00
N ARG A 33 -3.99 1.05 -11.67
CA ARG A 33 -4.75 2.30 -11.47
C ARG A 33 -5.48 2.75 -12.73
N ARG A 34 -4.82 2.67 -13.89
CA ARG A 34 -5.45 2.94 -15.20
C ARG A 34 -6.59 1.96 -15.50
N ALA A 35 -6.39 0.68 -15.21
CA ALA A 35 -7.45 -0.34 -15.38
C ALA A 35 -8.64 -0.10 -14.44
N ALA A 36 -8.41 0.49 -13.26
CA ALA A 36 -9.46 0.93 -12.35
C ALA A 36 -10.13 2.25 -12.75
N GLY A 37 -9.76 2.83 -13.89
CA GLY A 37 -10.36 4.05 -14.43
C GLY A 37 -9.75 5.35 -13.90
N ILE A 38 -8.59 5.31 -13.22
CA ILE A 38 -7.90 6.53 -12.78
C ILE A 38 -7.13 7.11 -13.98
N PRO A 39 -7.49 8.32 -14.46
CA PRO A 39 -6.77 8.96 -15.56
C PRO A 39 -5.40 9.47 -15.09
N ASP A 40 -4.42 9.57 -16.01
CA ASP A 40 -3.11 10.15 -15.71
C ASP A 40 -3.21 11.67 -15.45
N GLU A 41 -4.18 12.33 -16.10
CA GLU A 41 -4.47 13.76 -15.98
C GLU A 41 -6.00 13.96 -16.06
N GLY A 42 -6.56 14.84 -15.22
CA GLY A 42 -7.99 15.15 -15.21
C GLY A 42 -8.72 14.77 -13.92
N GLU A 43 -10.05 14.79 -13.96
CA GLU A 43 -10.89 14.45 -12.79
C GLU A 43 -10.96 12.94 -12.57
N ILE A 44 -10.84 12.53 -11.31
CA ILE A 44 -11.01 11.12 -10.92
C ILE A 44 -12.51 10.80 -11.03
N PRO A 45 -12.91 9.78 -11.81
CA PRO A 45 -14.32 9.43 -11.95
C PRO A 45 -14.90 8.94 -10.62
N ASP A 46 -16.17 9.27 -10.36
CA ASP A 46 -16.90 8.90 -9.14
C ASP A 46 -17.31 7.42 -9.15
N THR A 47 -16.31 6.55 -9.15
CA THR A 47 -16.46 5.09 -9.07
C THR A 47 -15.71 4.58 -7.86
N PHE A 48 -16.24 3.53 -7.22
CA PHE A 48 -15.68 3.00 -5.98
C PHE A 48 -14.18 2.66 -6.10
N TRP A 49 -13.77 2.00 -7.20
CA TRP A 49 -12.37 1.60 -7.40
C TRP A 49 -11.45 2.77 -7.70
N ALA A 50 -11.90 3.74 -8.51
CA ALA A 50 -11.11 4.94 -8.78
C ALA A 50 -10.96 5.81 -7.51
N GLY A 51 -12.01 5.95 -6.71
CA GLY A 51 -11.95 6.63 -5.40
C GLY A 51 -11.04 5.89 -4.41
N LEU A 52 -11.14 4.57 -4.33
CA LEU A 52 -10.31 3.75 -3.44
C LEU A 52 -8.82 3.84 -3.77
N LEU A 53 -8.46 3.73 -5.05
CA LEU A 53 -7.07 3.71 -5.52
C LEU A 53 -6.47 5.10 -5.76
N SER A 54 -7.28 6.16 -5.71
CA SER A 54 -6.79 7.54 -5.68
C SER A 54 -6.60 8.09 -4.27
N CYS A 55 -7.25 7.50 -3.26
CA CYS A 55 -7.17 7.89 -1.86
C CYS A 55 -6.24 6.98 -1.07
N PHE A 56 -5.04 7.45 -0.73
CA PHE A 56 -4.05 6.70 0.05
C PHE A 56 -4.58 6.18 1.39
N MET A 57 -5.31 7.01 2.12
CA MET A 57 -5.88 6.62 3.43
C MET A 57 -6.96 5.54 3.27
N CYS A 58 -7.81 5.68 2.25
CA CYS A 58 -8.84 4.71 1.94
C CYS A 58 -8.21 3.37 1.56
N ALA A 59 -7.22 3.37 0.67
CA ALA A 59 -6.45 2.19 0.32
C ALA A 59 -5.79 1.57 1.56
N SER A 60 -5.22 2.36 2.47
CA SER A 60 -4.55 1.87 3.69
C SER A 60 -5.49 1.09 4.62
N VAL A 61 -6.75 1.53 4.76
CA VAL A 61 -7.74 0.82 5.59
C VAL A 61 -8.04 -0.57 5.01
N TRP A 62 -8.35 -0.64 3.73
CA TRP A 62 -8.71 -1.91 3.07
C TRP A 62 -7.53 -2.86 2.97
N THR A 63 -6.34 -2.36 2.65
CA THR A 63 -5.12 -3.17 2.59
C THR A 63 -4.71 -3.69 3.97
N THR A 64 -4.87 -2.90 5.04
CA THR A 64 -4.66 -3.39 6.42
C THR A 64 -5.62 -4.52 6.78
N ALA A 65 -6.90 -4.41 6.38
CA ALA A 65 -7.87 -5.48 6.59
C ALA A 65 -7.46 -6.77 5.85
N ILE A 66 -6.99 -6.65 4.60
CA ILE A 66 -6.45 -7.78 3.82
C ILE A 66 -5.25 -8.42 4.54
N MET A 67 -4.32 -7.61 5.06
CA MET A 67 -3.17 -8.14 5.80
C MET A 67 -3.59 -8.86 7.09
N GLY A 68 -4.59 -8.33 7.80
CA GLY A 68 -5.20 -9.01 8.95
C GLY A 68 -5.81 -10.36 8.59
N PHE A 69 -6.52 -10.43 7.46
CA PHE A 69 -7.05 -11.69 6.96
C PHE A 69 -5.94 -12.70 6.59
N LEU A 70 -4.90 -12.26 5.87
CA LEU A 70 -3.75 -13.12 5.54
C LEU A 70 -3.06 -13.67 6.80
N TRP A 71 -2.94 -12.85 7.84
CA TRP A 71 -2.43 -13.30 9.13
C TRP A 71 -3.28 -14.42 9.73
N VAL A 72 -4.61 -14.27 9.74
CA VAL A 72 -5.53 -15.27 10.31
C VAL A 72 -5.52 -16.60 9.53
N VAL A 73 -5.26 -16.55 8.22
CA VAL A 73 -5.16 -17.73 7.36
C VAL A 73 -3.78 -18.42 7.47
N GLY A 74 -2.86 -17.89 8.28
CA GLY A 74 -1.52 -18.47 8.51
C GLY A 74 -0.47 -18.05 7.46
N LEU A 75 -0.71 -16.96 6.73
CA LEU A 75 0.24 -16.36 5.78
C LEU A 75 1.02 -15.20 6.41
N GLU A 76 1.33 -15.31 7.71
CA GLU A 76 2.07 -14.30 8.47
C GLU A 76 3.43 -13.93 7.87
N TRP A 77 4.11 -14.87 7.20
CA TRP A 77 5.39 -14.62 6.52
C TRP A 77 5.26 -13.55 5.41
N ALA A 78 4.15 -13.55 4.67
CA ALA A 78 3.91 -12.59 3.60
C ALA A 78 3.65 -11.20 4.20
N VAL A 79 2.84 -11.13 5.26
CA VAL A 79 2.57 -9.88 5.99
C VAL A 79 3.86 -9.32 6.60
N ALA A 80 4.67 -10.16 7.23
CA ALA A 80 5.94 -9.76 7.80
C ALA A 80 6.92 -9.25 6.73
N THR A 81 6.93 -9.85 5.53
CA THR A 81 7.74 -9.39 4.40
C THR A 81 7.32 -7.98 3.98
N PHE A 82 6.02 -7.73 3.78
CA PHE A 82 5.53 -6.38 3.45
C PHE A 82 5.84 -5.37 4.55
N ALA A 83 5.71 -5.75 5.83
CA ALA A 83 6.09 -4.87 6.93
C ALA A 83 7.59 -4.53 6.89
N ALA A 84 8.45 -5.54 6.68
CA ALA A 84 9.90 -5.36 6.60
C ALA A 84 10.34 -4.48 5.42
N MET A 85 9.63 -4.52 4.28
CA MET A 85 9.90 -3.63 3.14
C MET A 85 9.77 -2.14 3.48
N THR A 86 9.07 -1.79 4.57
CA THR A 86 8.97 -0.41 5.06
C THR A 86 10.31 0.12 5.59
N ILE A 87 11.19 -0.77 6.06
CA ILE A 87 12.51 -0.41 6.59
C ILE A 87 13.34 0.30 5.50
N ALA A 88 13.27 -0.16 4.26
CA ALA A 88 14.00 0.46 3.15
C ALA A 88 13.61 1.94 2.96
N ILE A 89 12.31 2.25 3.01
CA ILE A 89 11.80 3.63 2.90
C ILE A 89 12.23 4.47 4.11
N ALA A 90 12.15 3.89 5.32
CA ALA A 90 12.56 4.57 6.53
C ALA A 90 14.06 4.93 6.51
N VAL A 91 14.90 4.02 6.00
CA VAL A 91 16.34 4.24 5.82
C VAL A 91 16.59 5.33 4.77
N GLU A 92 15.93 5.27 3.61
CA GLU A 92 16.07 6.28 2.55
C GLU A 92 15.71 7.69 3.04
N LYS A 93 14.57 7.83 3.74
CA LYS A 93 14.14 9.11 4.31
C LYS A 93 15.02 9.58 5.47
N GLY A 94 15.58 8.64 6.23
CA GLY A 94 16.53 8.96 7.29
C GLY A 94 17.85 9.51 6.74
N ILE A 95 18.34 8.95 5.63
CA ILE A 95 19.59 9.38 4.99
C ILE A 95 19.44 10.76 4.35
N THR A 96 18.35 10.99 3.63
CA THR A 96 18.10 12.27 2.93
C THR A 96 17.84 13.47 3.85
N HIS A 97 17.55 13.24 5.13
CA HIS A 97 17.39 14.31 6.13
C HIS A 97 18.70 14.81 6.74
N HIS A 98 19.83 14.16 6.46
CA HIS A 98 21.16 14.52 6.95
C HIS A 98 21.98 15.37 5.95
N GLU A 99 21.42 15.67 4.78
CA GLU A 99 22.00 16.55 3.73
C GLU A 99 21.36 17.94 3.77
#